data_AF-A0A1B9MHT6-F1
#
_entry.id   AF-A0A1B9MHT6-F1
#
_cell.length_a   1.000
_cell.length_b   1.000
_cell.length_c   1.000
_cell.angle_alpha   90.00
_cell.angle_beta   90.00
_cell.angle_gamma   90.00
#
_symmetry.space_group_name_H-M   'P 1'
#
loop_
_entity.id
_entity.type
_entity.pdbx_description
1 polymer ?
#
loop_
_entity_poly.entity_id
_entity_poly.type
_entity_poly.pdbx_seq_one_letter_code
_entity_poly.pdbx_strand_id
1 'polypeptide(L)' 'MMPSLPQLLILIAVVVLLFGTKKLRSLGSDLGESIKGFKKAMNDDDDKKDADNSQKSENIDSSDANNQSKKE' A
#
# COMPACT_ATOMS: atom_id res chain seq x y z
N MET A 1 11.34 -9.30 -28.06
CA MET A 1 12.34 -8.88 -27.05
C MET A 1 11.60 -8.62 -25.75
N MET A 2 11.91 -9.37 -24.69
CA MET A 2 11.32 -9.12 -23.37
C MET A 2 12.02 -7.91 -22.75
N PRO A 3 11.30 -6.94 -22.19
CA PRO A 3 11.93 -5.85 -21.44
C PRO A 3 12.68 -6.45 -20.24
N SER A 4 13.96 -6.12 -20.08
CA SER A 4 14.70 -6.52 -18.89
C SER A 4 14.33 -5.65 -17.69
N LEU A 5 14.50 -6.21 -16.49
CA LEU A 5 14.15 -5.57 -15.22
C LEU A 5 14.70 -4.13 -15.04
N PRO A 6 15.92 -3.78 -15.50
CA PRO A 6 16.44 -2.43 -15.34
C PRO A 6 15.62 -1.35 -16.08
N GLN A 7 15.09 -1.66 -17.27
CA GLN A 7 14.27 -0.74 -18.04
C GLN A 7 12.95 -0.45 -17.33
N LEU A 8 12.36 -1.46 -16.67
CA LEU A 8 11.14 -1.28 -15.91
C LEU A 8 11.36 -0.38 -14.69
N LEU A 9 12.50 -0.51 -14.01
CA LEU A 9 12.88 0.36 -12.89
C LEU A 9 12.98 1.84 -13.32
N ILE A 10 13.63 2.09 -14.46
CA ILE A 10 13.78 3.44 -15.02
C ILE A 10 12.41 4.01 -15.41
N LEU A 11 11.54 3.21 -16.01
CA LEU A 11 10.18 3.62 -16.36
C LEU A 11 9.37 4.00 -15.11
N ILE A 12 9.41 3.16 -14.06
CA ILE A 12 8.73 3.44 -12.79
C ILE A 12 9.28 4.72 -12.16
N ALA A 13 10.60 4.94 -12.17
CA ALA A 13 11.21 6.15 -11.63
C ALA A 13 10.68 7.42 -12.31
N VAL A 14 10.54 7.42 -13.64
CA VAL A 14 9.97 8.55 -14.39
C VAL A 14 8.50 8.77 -14.03
N VAL A 15 7.69 7.70 -13.96
CA VAL A 15 6.28 7.79 -13.57
C VAL A 15 6.14 8.37 -12.15
N VAL A 16 6.97 7.92 -11.20
CA VAL A 16 6.98 8.43 -9.83
C VAL A 16 7.35 9.91 -9.78
N LEU A 17 8.29 10.37 -10.61
CA LEU A 17 8.66 11.78 -10.69
C LEU A 17 7.52 12.66 -11.26
N LEU A 18 6.80 12.18 -12.28
CA LEU A 18 5.72 12.93 -12.93
C LEU A 18 4.48 13.07 -12.04
N PHE A 19 4.06 11.97 -11.42
CA PHE A 19 2.86 11.95 -10.59
C PHE A 19 3.14 12.31 -9.12
N GLY A 20 4.39 12.21 -8.69
CA GLY A 20 4.83 12.40 -7.32
C GLY A 20 4.51 11.21 -6.41
N THR A 21 5.32 11.02 -5.36
CA THR A 21 5.16 9.90 -4.41
C THR A 21 3.86 9.98 -3.60
N LYS A 22 3.33 11.19 -3.35
CA LYS A 22 2.10 11.38 -2.55
C LYS A 22 0.85 10.81 -3.25
N LYS A 23 0.70 11.05 -4.56
CA LYS A 23 -0.42 10.53 -5.36
C LYS A 23 -0.32 9.01 -5.55
N LEU A 24 0.89 8.52 -5.83
CA LEU A 24 1.14 7.09 -5.97
C LEU A 24 0.94 6.34 -4.65
N ARG A 25 1.27 6.95 -3.52
CA ARG A 25 1.04 6.35 -2.20
C ARG A 25 -0.44 6.25 -1.87
N SER A 26 -1.22 7.31 -2.09
CA SER A 26 -2.66 7.26 -1.80
C SER A 26 -3.37 6.23 -2.67
N LEU A 27 -3.15 6.27 -4.00
CA LEU A 27 -3.75 5.29 -4.92
C LEU A 27 -3.23 3.87 -4.70
N GLY A 28 -1.94 3.75 -4.36
CA GLY A 28 -1.31 2.46 -4.07
C GLY A 28 -1.77 1.83 -2.76
N SER A 29 -2.12 2.64 -1.74
CA SER A 29 -2.73 2.13 -0.51
C SER A 29 -4.12 1.56 -0.78
N ASP A 30 -4.99 2.30 -1.48
CA ASP A 30 -6.37 1.87 -1.77
C ASP A 30 -6.40 0.61 -2.66
N LEU A 31 -5.57 0.60 -3.71
CA LEU A 31 -5.40 -0.57 -4.57
C LEU A 31 -4.72 -1.71 -3.81
N GLY A 32 -3.72 -1.39 -2.98
CA GLY A 32 -2.96 -2.37 -2.21
C GLY A 32 -3.84 -3.11 -1.19
N GLU A 33 -4.74 -2.43 -0.51
CA GLU A 33 -5.70 -3.05 0.41
C GLU A 33 -6.69 -3.97 -0.33
N SER A 34 -7.16 -3.53 -1.50
CA SER A 34 -8.05 -4.32 -2.36
C SER A 34 -7.36 -5.60 -2.88
N ILE A 35 -6.13 -5.47 -3.39
CA ILE A 35 -5.32 -6.61 -3.84
C ILE A 35 -4.93 -7.51 -2.65
N LYS A 36 -4.68 -6.95 -1.46
CA LYS A 36 -4.34 -7.73 -0.25
C LYS A 36 -5.50 -8.62 0.19
N GLY A 37 -6.74 -8.10 0.16
CA GLY A 37 -7.94 -8.89 0.41
C GLY A 37 -8.14 -9.98 -0.64
N PHE A 38 -7.94 -9.66 -1.93
CA PHE A 38 -8.01 -10.63 -3.02
C PHE A 38 -6.96 -11.74 -2.87
N LYS A 39 -5.70 -11.38 -2.59
CA LYS A 39 -4.63 -12.35 -2.32
C LYS A 39 -4.98 -13.20 -1.10
N LYS A 40 -5.46 -12.60 -0.01
CA LYS A 40 -5.83 -13.34 1.20
C LYS A 40 -6.94 -14.34 0.93
N ALA A 41 -8.00 -13.96 0.21
CA ALA A 41 -9.09 -14.88 -0.15
C ALA A 41 -8.60 -16.01 -1.07
N MET A 42 -7.75 -15.68 -2.06
CA MET A 42 -7.20 -16.68 -2.97
C MET A 42 -6.23 -17.64 -2.27
N ASN A 43 -5.49 -17.19 -1.25
CA ASN A 43 -4.67 -18.07 -0.42
C ASN A 43 -5.51 -18.81 0.64
N ASP A 44 -6.58 -18.23 1.22
CA ASP A 44 -7.48 -18.92 2.18
C ASP A 44 -8.20 -20.14 1.53
N ASP A 45 -8.45 -20.10 0.22
CA ASP A 45 -8.98 -21.24 -0.54
C ASP A 45 -7.93 -22.35 -0.77
N ASP A 46 -6.64 -21.99 -0.83
CA ASP A 46 -5.52 -22.93 -0.96
C ASP A 46 -5.01 -23.44 0.42
N ASP A 47 -5.10 -22.62 1.48
CA ASP A 47 -4.48 -22.78 2.80
C ASP A 47 -5.45 -23.19 3.92
N LYS A 48 -6.54 -23.91 3.63
CA LYS A 48 -7.27 -24.70 4.68
C LYS A 48 -6.44 -25.86 5.26
N LYS A 49 -5.12 -25.73 5.29
CA LYS A 49 -4.17 -26.67 5.91
C LYS A 49 -3.16 -26.03 6.86
N ASP A 50 -2.94 -24.72 6.85
CA ASP A 50 -1.92 -24.12 7.72
C ASP A 50 -2.43 -22.83 8.34
N ALA A 51 -2.98 -22.98 9.55
CA ALA A 51 -3.53 -21.92 10.36
C ALA A 51 -2.48 -20.84 10.71
N ASP A 52 -3.00 -19.63 10.92
CA ASP A 52 -2.38 -18.55 11.71
C ASP A 52 -1.28 -17.73 11.02
N ASN A 53 -1.66 -16.68 10.27
CA ASN A 53 -0.83 -15.46 10.26
C ASN A 53 -1.60 -14.17 9.92
N SER A 54 -1.44 -13.20 10.81
CA SER A 54 -1.57 -11.75 10.58
C SER A 54 -2.97 -11.11 10.58
N GLN A 55 -3.58 -11.07 11.77
CA GLN A 55 -4.28 -9.87 12.24
C GLN A 55 -3.27 -8.91 12.90
N LYS A 56 -2.77 -7.91 12.16
CA LYS A 56 -2.39 -6.58 12.71
C LYS A 56 -2.21 -5.59 11.56
N SER A 57 -3.17 -4.70 11.39
CA SER A 57 -2.93 -3.42 10.71
C SER A 57 -3.35 -2.36 11.72
N GLU A 58 -2.34 -1.85 12.42
CA GLU A 58 -2.49 -0.67 13.27
C GLU A 58 -2.92 0.53 12.41
N ASN A 59 -3.94 1.18 12.93
CA ASN A 59 -4.33 2.57 12.74
C ASN A 59 -3.20 3.46 12.20
N ILE A 60 -3.37 4.02 11.01
CA ILE A 60 -2.69 5.26 10.61
C ILE A 60 -3.75 6.35 10.62
N ASP A 61 -4.03 6.82 11.83
CA ASP A 61 -4.59 8.15 12.02
C ASP A 61 -3.47 9.16 11.69
N SER A 62 -3.67 9.86 10.58
CA SER A 62 -2.93 11.08 10.24
C SER A 62 -3.88 11.95 9.45
N SER A 63 -4.95 12.36 10.10
CA SER A 63 -5.72 13.53 9.71
C SER A 63 -5.55 14.61 10.77
N ASP A 64 -4.89 15.68 10.35
CA ASP A 64 -4.91 17.02 10.94
C ASP A 64 -6.20 17.31 11.72
N ALA A 65 -6.07 17.54 13.02
CA ALA A 65 -7.05 18.25 13.83
C ALA A 65 -6.40 19.45 14.52
N ASN A 66 -6.66 20.59 13.90
CA ASN A 66 -6.45 21.96 14.30
C ASN A 66 -7.01 22.29 15.72
N ASN A 67 -6.21 23.07 16.47
CA ASN A 67 -6.58 24.09 17.47
C ASN A 67 -6.84 23.73 18.96
N GLN A 68 -6.23 24.59 19.80
CA GLN A 68 -6.49 24.92 21.22
C GLN A 68 -6.02 23.96 22.32
N SER A 69 -4.88 24.31 22.93
CA SER A 69 -4.85 24.81 24.32
C SER A 69 -3.39 25.06 24.75
N LYS A 70 -2.95 26.32 24.62
CA LYS A 70 -1.74 26.82 25.26
C LYS A 70 -2.11 27.12 26.72
N LYS A 71 -1.42 26.39 27.59
CA LYS A 71 -1.33 26.50 29.05
C LYS A 71 -1.11 27.94 29.53
N GLU A 72 -1.64 28.20 30.72
CA GLU A 72 -1.55 29.38 31.63
C GLU A 72 -2.74 30.34 31.65
#